data_AF-A0AAD5MY79-F1
#
_entry.id   AF-A0AAD5MY79-F1
#
_cell.length_a   1.000
_cell.length_b   1.000
_cell.length_c   1.000
_cell.angle_alpha   90.00
_cell.angle_beta   90.00
_cell.angle_gamma   90.00
#
_symmetry.space_group_name_H-M   'P 1'
#
loop_
_entity.id
_entity.type
_entity.pdbx_description
1 polymer ?
#
loop_
_entity_poly.entity_id
_entity_poly.type
_entity_poly.pdbx_seq_one_letter_code
_entity_poly.pdbx_strand_id
1 'polypeptide(L)'
;MHIVWPQLNHKTMPSSSASSTLDSYDLPVIVGMTRSFQMICCIIELLMIYSESGSLSMLSFLIYSFICGFNLFHIAKRWYYNIDGRYDLKQFVREREPTVRVQYGMAIFTPLLMGFLTYTIITLENGFVHLLFKTANFVQLLLAISQLILECYEVYIRGN
;
A
#
# COMPACT_ATOMS: atom_id res chain seq x y z
N MET A 1 -17.57 -38.11 61.26
CA MET A 1 -17.64 -38.34 59.80
C MET A 1 -16.53 -37.51 59.17
N HIS A 2 -15.36 -38.12 59.00
CA HIS A 2 -14.20 -37.53 58.33
C HIS A 2 -14.44 -37.59 56.82
N ILE A 3 -14.29 -36.47 56.12
CA ILE A 3 -14.15 -36.46 54.66
C ILE A 3 -12.76 -35.90 54.33
N VAL A 4 -12.06 -36.72 53.55
CA VAL A 4 -10.69 -36.56 53.07
C VAL A 4 -10.70 -35.76 51.76
N TRP A 5 -9.66 -34.94 51.59
CA TRP A 5 -9.36 -33.96 50.53
C TRP A 5 -9.20 -34.54 49.11
N PRO A 6 -9.12 -33.65 48.10
CA PRO A 6 -7.96 -33.72 47.21
C PRO A 6 -7.27 -32.37 46.99
N GLN A 7 -5.94 -32.43 47.06
CA GLN A 7 -4.99 -31.44 46.56
C GLN A 7 -5.22 -31.19 45.06
N LEU A 8 -5.41 -29.93 44.67
CA LEU A 8 -5.38 -29.57 43.25
C LEU A 8 -3.93 -29.34 42.82
N ASN A 9 -3.49 -30.28 41.97
CA ASN A 9 -2.19 -30.39 41.36
C ASN A 9 -1.86 -29.23 40.40
N HIS A 10 -0.55 -29.02 40.30
CA HIS A 10 0.21 -28.55 39.15
C HIS A 10 -0.08 -27.14 38.62
N LYS A 11 0.78 -26.24 39.08
CA LYS A 11 1.21 -25.02 38.38
C LYS A 11 1.70 -25.41 36.98
N THR A 12 0.84 -25.41 35.98
CA THR A 12 1.26 -25.35 34.58
C THR A 12 1.78 -23.95 34.33
N MET A 13 3.08 -23.85 34.01
CA MET A 13 3.71 -22.62 33.55
C MET A 13 2.85 -22.03 32.41
N PRO A 14 2.65 -20.71 32.32
CA PRO A 14 2.26 -20.15 31.05
C PRO A 14 3.34 -20.56 30.06
N SER A 15 2.94 -21.35 29.06
CA SER A 15 3.73 -21.52 27.84
C SER A 15 4.08 -20.10 27.42
N SER A 16 5.37 -19.77 27.43
CA SER A 16 5.87 -18.56 26.80
C SER A 16 5.43 -18.64 25.35
N SER A 17 4.28 -18.04 25.03
CA SER A 17 4.00 -17.61 23.68
C SER A 17 5.18 -16.71 23.38
N ALA A 18 6.10 -17.20 22.56
CA ALA A 18 7.03 -16.35 21.87
C ALA A 18 6.12 -15.40 21.09
N SER A 19 5.83 -14.26 21.71
CA SER A 19 5.16 -13.11 21.12
C SER A 19 5.98 -12.79 19.90
N SER A 20 5.58 -13.36 18.78
CA SER A 20 6.28 -13.13 17.54
C SER A 20 6.20 -11.63 17.30
N THR A 21 7.26 -11.01 16.82
CA THR A 21 7.25 -9.59 16.46
C THR A 21 6.14 -9.25 15.44
N LEU A 22 5.53 -10.28 14.83
CA LEU A 22 4.34 -10.20 13.99
C LEU A 22 3.02 -9.97 14.77
N ASP A 23 2.92 -10.38 16.03
CA ASP A 23 1.69 -10.21 16.82
C ASP A 23 1.49 -8.76 17.30
N SER A 24 2.57 -7.96 17.35
CA SER A 24 2.57 -6.63 17.96
C SER A 24 2.98 -5.49 17.01
N TYR A 25 2.72 -5.58 15.70
CA TYR A 25 2.91 -4.43 14.81
C TYR A 25 1.67 -3.54 14.75
N ASP A 26 1.88 -2.23 14.67
CA ASP A 26 0.83 -1.23 14.50
C ASP A 26 0.57 -1.02 12.99
N LEU A 27 -0.50 -1.65 12.49
CA LEU A 27 -0.87 -1.62 11.09
C LEU A 27 -1.08 -0.18 10.56
N PRO A 28 -1.89 0.69 11.21
CA PRO A 28 -2.00 2.10 10.83
C PRO A 28 -0.64 2.79 10.64
N VAL A 29 0.31 2.54 11.54
CA VAL A 29 1.66 3.15 11.45
C VAL A 29 2.43 2.61 10.24
N ILE A 30 2.44 1.29 10.02
CA ILE A 30 3.12 0.67 8.87
C ILE A 30 2.51 1.15 7.55
N VAL A 31 1.18 1.14 7.44
CA VAL A 31 0.47 1.62 6.24
C VAL A 31 0.73 3.11 6.02
N GLY A 32 0.70 3.91 7.08
CA GLY A 32 1.04 5.34 7.04
C GLY A 32 2.44 5.59 6.49
N MET A 33 3.46 4.92 7.04
CA MET A 33 4.84 5.03 6.56
C MET A 33 4.99 4.55 5.11
N THR A 34 4.36 3.43 4.77
CA THR A 34 4.40 2.84 3.42
C THR A 34 3.85 3.81 2.38
N ARG A 35 2.72 4.45 2.67
CA ARG A 35 2.12 5.48 1.80
C ARG A 35 3.00 6.74 1.73
N SER A 36 3.65 7.15 2.82
CA SER A 36 4.61 8.25 2.79
C SER A 36 5.78 7.98 1.85
N PHE A 37 6.38 6.78 1.92
CA PHE A 37 7.45 6.41 0.99
C PHE A 37 6.98 6.34 -0.45
N GLN A 38 5.78 5.83 -0.72
CA GLN A 38 5.19 5.86 -2.06
C GLN A 38 5.01 7.30 -2.58
N MET A 39 4.55 8.24 -1.75
CA MET A 39 4.44 9.65 -2.16
C MET A 39 5.80 10.25 -2.52
N ILE A 40 6.84 9.97 -1.72
CA ILE A 40 8.20 10.43 -2.03
C ILE A 40 8.66 9.88 -3.38
N CYS A 41 8.40 8.61 -3.67
CA CYS A 41 8.70 8.01 -4.97
C CYS A 41 7.95 8.73 -6.11
N CYS A 42 6.65 8.97 -5.97
CA CYS A 42 5.86 9.71 -6.97
C CYS A 42 6.34 11.16 -7.17
N ILE A 43 6.83 11.82 -6.11
CA ILE A 43 7.44 13.16 -6.23
C ILE A 43 8.74 13.08 -7.04
N ILE A 44 9.59 12.09 -6.76
CA ILE A 44 10.81 11.87 -7.55
C ILE A 44 10.47 11.62 -9.02
N GLU A 45 9.46 10.79 -9.31
CA GLU A 45 8.98 10.54 -10.68
C GLU A 45 8.59 11.84 -11.40
N LEU A 46 7.81 12.72 -10.75
CA LEU A 46 7.42 14.02 -11.31
C LEU A 46 8.62 14.94 -11.53
N LEU A 47 9.57 14.96 -10.59
CA LEU A 47 10.80 15.75 -10.75
C LEU A 47 11.65 15.25 -11.91
N MET A 48 11.72 13.93 -12.14
CA MET A 48 12.44 13.36 -13.28
C MET A 48 11.77 13.73 -14.60
N ILE A 49 10.44 13.63 -14.70
CA ILE A 49 9.68 14.11 -15.88
C ILE A 49 9.93 15.60 -16.12
N TYR A 50 9.90 16.42 -15.07
CA TYR A 50 10.14 17.86 -15.18
C TYR A 50 11.57 18.18 -15.62
N SER A 51 12.57 17.45 -15.10
CA SER A 51 13.97 17.63 -15.47
C SER A 51 14.23 17.39 -16.97
N GLU A 52 13.37 16.60 -17.61
CA GLU A 52 13.46 16.24 -19.02
C GLU A 52 12.39 16.91 -19.90
N SER A 53 11.66 17.88 -19.34
CA SER A 53 10.61 18.62 -20.05
C SER A 53 11.10 19.31 -21.33
N GLY A 54 12.39 19.66 -21.42
CA GLY A 54 12.99 20.26 -22.62
C GLY A 54 13.21 19.30 -23.79
N SER A 55 13.30 17.99 -23.52
CA SER A 55 13.45 16.95 -24.55
C SER A 55 12.12 16.32 -24.94
N LEU A 56 11.15 16.32 -24.03
CA LEU A 56 9.82 15.76 -24.27
C LEU A 56 8.97 16.69 -25.15
N SER A 57 8.11 16.09 -25.99
CA SER A 57 7.04 16.85 -26.62
C SER A 57 6.08 17.41 -25.55
N MET A 58 5.46 18.56 -25.82
CA MET A 58 4.49 19.16 -24.88
C MET A 58 3.37 18.17 -24.51
N LEU A 59 2.87 17.40 -25.48
CA LEU A 59 1.83 16.40 -25.23
C LEU A 59 2.32 15.26 -24.32
N SER A 60 3.50 14.71 -24.59
CA SER A 60 4.11 13.65 -23.75
C SER A 60 4.34 14.14 -22.33
N PHE A 61 4.89 15.36 -22.18
CA PHE A 61 5.11 15.98 -20.88
C PHE A 61 3.81 16.11 -20.07
N LEU A 62 2.73 16.59 -20.70
CA LEU A 62 1.42 16.73 -20.04
C LEU A 62 0.83 15.37 -19.66
N ILE A 63 0.85 14.39 -20.56
CA ILE A 63 0.32 13.04 -20.28
C ILE A 63 1.09 12.39 -19.14
N TYR A 64 2.42 12.41 -19.17
CA TYR A 64 3.27 11.81 -18.14
C TYR A 64 3.04 12.49 -16.79
N SER A 65 3.01 13.83 -16.77
CA SER A 65 2.76 14.61 -15.56
C SER A 65 1.36 14.35 -15.00
N PHE A 66 0.35 14.18 -15.86
CA PHE A 66 -1.01 13.89 -15.43
C PHE A 66 -1.12 12.49 -14.80
N ILE A 67 -0.53 11.47 -15.42
CA ILE A 67 -0.56 10.09 -14.91
C ILE A 67 0.16 10.00 -13.56
N CYS A 68 1.40 10.50 -13.46
CA CYS A 68 2.14 10.52 -12.19
C CYS A 68 1.47 11.42 -11.14
N GLY A 69 0.95 12.58 -11.55
CA GLY A 69 0.24 13.51 -10.68
C GLY A 69 -1.05 12.92 -10.11
N PHE A 70 -1.82 12.17 -10.92
CA PHE A 70 -2.99 11.45 -10.45
C PHE A 70 -2.63 10.37 -9.43
N ASN A 71 -1.55 9.61 -9.67
CA ASN A 71 -1.08 8.61 -8.70
C ASN A 71 -0.68 9.27 -7.38
N LEU A 72 0.10 10.36 -7.44
CA LEU A 72 0.49 11.14 -6.27
C LEU A 72 -0.73 11.67 -5.51
N PHE A 73 -1.68 12.30 -6.20
CA PHE A 73 -2.91 12.82 -5.60
C PHE A 73 -3.70 11.71 -4.91
N HIS A 74 -3.85 10.56 -5.56
CA HIS A 74 -4.56 9.42 -5.00
C HIS A 74 -3.91 8.90 -3.71
N ILE A 75 -2.59 8.68 -3.71
CA ILE A 75 -1.85 8.22 -2.53
C ILE A 75 -1.89 9.29 -1.42
N ALA A 76 -1.66 10.56 -1.76
CA ALA A 76 -1.66 11.68 -0.82
C ALA A 76 -3.03 11.86 -0.14
N LYS A 77 -4.13 11.75 -0.89
CA LYS A 77 -5.48 11.77 -0.33
C LYS A 77 -5.68 10.65 0.69
N ARG A 78 -5.30 9.41 0.36
CA ARG A 78 -5.47 8.26 1.27
C ARG A 78 -4.55 8.35 2.50
N TRP A 79 -3.37 8.94 2.35
CA TRP A 79 -2.46 9.22 3.46
C TRP A 79 -3.00 10.33 4.38
N TYR A 80 -3.37 11.48 3.82
CA TYR A 80 -3.86 12.64 4.58
C TYR A 80 -5.13 12.34 5.38
N TYR A 81 -6.09 11.64 4.76
CA TYR A 81 -7.34 11.25 5.43
C TYR A 81 -7.25 9.94 6.21
N ASN A 82 -6.05 9.33 6.31
CA ASN A 82 -5.83 8.04 6.98
C ASN A 82 -6.86 6.98 6.58
N ILE A 83 -7.15 6.86 5.28
CA ILE A 83 -8.20 5.98 4.76
C ILE A 83 -7.81 4.52 5.02
N ASP A 84 -8.63 3.78 5.77
CA ASP A 84 -8.37 2.37 6.08
C ASP A 84 -8.66 1.50 4.85
N GLY A 85 -7.61 0.89 4.28
CA GLY A 85 -7.74 0.01 3.11
C GLY A 85 -8.48 -1.29 3.42
N ARG A 86 -8.52 -1.72 4.69
CA ARG A 86 -9.30 -2.91 5.10
C ARG A 86 -10.79 -2.69 4.94
N TYR A 87 -11.27 -1.48 5.24
CA TYR A 87 -12.68 -1.13 5.04
C TYR A 87 -13.05 -1.25 3.57
N ASP A 88 -12.27 -0.61 2.69
CA ASP A 88 -12.51 -0.64 1.25
C ASP A 88 -12.45 -2.09 0.73
N LEU A 89 -11.51 -2.91 1.22
CA LEU A 89 -11.37 -4.32 0.82
C LEU A 89 -12.58 -5.15 1.24
N LYS A 90 -13.07 -4.99 2.47
CA LYS A 90 -14.28 -5.66 2.95
C LYS A 90 -15.50 -5.25 2.11
N GLN A 91 -15.65 -3.96 1.80
CA GLN A 91 -16.75 -3.49 0.96
C GLN A 91 -16.63 -4.01 -0.47
N PHE A 92 -15.43 -4.04 -1.05
CA PHE A 92 -15.19 -4.62 -2.36
C PHE A 92 -15.64 -6.09 -2.46
N VAL A 93 -15.46 -6.86 -1.40
CA VAL A 93 -15.86 -8.29 -1.36
C VAL A 93 -17.33 -8.46 -1.05
N ARG A 94 -17.88 -7.63 -0.15
CA ARG A 94 -19.24 -7.79 0.39
C ARG A 94 -20.31 -7.21 -0.52
N GLU A 95 -20.03 -6.07 -1.15
CA GLU A 95 -21.04 -5.31 -1.88
C GLU A 95 -21.48 -6.03 -3.16
N ARG A 96 -22.81 -6.18 -3.32
CA ARG A 96 -23.42 -6.86 -4.47
C ARG A 96 -23.64 -5.94 -5.65
N GLU A 97 -23.79 -4.64 -5.40
CA GLU A 97 -24.00 -3.66 -6.45
C GLU A 97 -22.68 -3.41 -7.21
N PRO A 98 -22.63 -3.64 -8.53
CA PRO A 98 -21.38 -3.61 -9.29
C PRO A 98 -20.74 -2.22 -9.34
N THR A 99 -21.55 -1.17 -9.39
CA THR A 99 -21.12 0.24 -9.42
C THR A 99 -20.35 0.60 -8.14
N VAL A 100 -20.92 0.31 -6.98
CA VAL A 100 -20.32 0.54 -5.66
C VAL A 100 -19.08 -0.33 -5.48
N ARG A 101 -19.15 -1.60 -5.89
CA ARG A 101 -18.00 -2.51 -5.83
C ARG A 101 -16.81 -2.00 -6.64
N VAL A 102 -17.03 -1.49 -7.84
CA VAL A 102 -15.96 -0.92 -8.68
C VAL A 102 -15.32 0.31 -8.01
N GLN A 103 -16.09 1.16 -7.33
CA GLN A 103 -15.53 2.31 -6.62
C GLN A 103 -14.53 1.90 -5.53
N TYR A 104 -14.88 0.91 -4.71
CA TYR A 104 -13.97 0.37 -3.69
C TYR A 104 -12.76 -0.34 -4.31
N GLY A 105 -12.99 -1.11 -5.38
CA GLY A 105 -11.90 -1.75 -6.13
C GLY A 105 -10.91 -0.73 -6.69
N MET A 106 -11.40 0.33 -7.32
CA MET A 106 -10.56 1.41 -7.84
C MET A 106 -9.75 2.05 -6.72
N ALA A 107 -10.35 2.35 -5.56
CA ALA A 107 -9.60 2.93 -4.44
C ALA A 107 -8.40 2.06 -4.01
N ILE A 108 -8.57 0.73 -3.98
CA ILE A 108 -7.54 -0.22 -3.56
C ILE A 108 -6.48 -0.43 -4.64
N PHE A 109 -6.90 -0.66 -5.89
CA PHE A 109 -6.00 -1.07 -6.97
C PHE A 109 -5.37 0.09 -7.73
N THR A 110 -5.83 1.34 -7.55
CA THR A 110 -5.29 2.50 -8.27
C THR A 110 -3.77 2.66 -8.13
N PRO A 111 -3.15 2.60 -6.93
CA PRO A 111 -1.69 2.76 -6.81
C PRO A 111 -0.89 1.70 -7.56
N LEU A 112 -1.44 0.48 -7.69
CA LEU A 112 -0.85 -0.61 -8.45
C LEU A 112 -1.00 -0.41 -9.96
N LEU A 113 -2.23 -0.12 -10.39
CA LEU A 113 -2.53 0.10 -11.80
C LEU A 113 -1.75 1.30 -12.33
N MET A 114 -1.78 2.42 -11.60
CA MET A 114 -1.07 3.63 -11.99
C MET A 114 0.45 3.42 -11.95
N GLY A 115 0.99 2.78 -10.90
CA GLY A 115 2.41 2.45 -10.83
C GLY A 115 2.87 1.56 -11.98
N PHE A 116 2.06 0.58 -12.39
CA PHE A 116 2.36 -0.28 -13.54
C PHE A 116 2.27 0.48 -14.88
N LEU A 117 1.25 1.35 -15.02
CA LEU A 117 1.10 2.19 -16.22
C LEU A 117 2.27 3.16 -16.37
N THR A 118 2.70 3.83 -15.31
CA THR A 118 3.88 4.72 -15.35
C THR A 118 5.16 3.91 -15.64
N TYR A 119 5.30 2.71 -15.08
CA TYR A 119 6.43 1.83 -15.38
C TYR A 119 6.52 1.44 -16.86
N THR A 120 5.38 1.23 -17.51
CA THR A 120 5.34 0.71 -18.88
C THR A 120 5.33 1.82 -19.94
N ILE A 121 4.56 2.89 -19.70
CA ILE A 121 4.32 3.95 -20.68
C ILE A 121 5.44 4.99 -20.68
N ILE A 122 5.95 5.37 -19.51
CA ILE A 122 6.85 6.53 -19.41
C ILE A 122 8.27 6.11 -19.79
N THR A 123 8.73 6.66 -20.91
CA THR A 123 10.10 6.54 -21.39
C THR A 123 10.73 7.92 -21.44
N LEU A 124 11.95 7.99 -20.93
CA LEU A 124 12.77 9.18 -20.78
C LEU A 124 14.06 8.91 -21.57
N GLU A 125 14.54 9.91 -22.30
CA GLU A 125 15.69 9.81 -23.22
C GLU A 125 17.03 9.84 -22.46
N ASN A 126 17.12 10.63 -21.39
CA ASN A 126 18.33 10.68 -20.56
C ASN A 126 18.45 9.41 -19.71
N GLY A 127 19.49 8.60 -19.97
CA GLY A 127 19.69 7.31 -19.30
C GLY A 127 19.75 7.39 -17.77
N PHE A 128 20.33 8.43 -17.18
CA PHE A 128 20.40 8.57 -15.73
C PHE A 128 19.04 8.97 -15.13
N VAL A 129 18.37 9.94 -15.73
CA VAL A 129 17.01 10.37 -15.32
C VAL A 129 16.03 9.22 -15.47
N HIS A 130 16.12 8.48 -16.57
CA HIS A 130 15.32 7.28 -16.82
C HIS A 130 15.55 6.21 -15.74
N LEU A 131 16.81 5.93 -15.38
CA LEU A 131 17.13 4.96 -14.34
C LEU A 131 16.55 5.36 -12.97
N LEU A 132 16.71 6.62 -12.58
CA LEU A 132 16.14 7.15 -11.34
C LEU A 132 14.61 7.04 -11.34
N PHE A 133 13.97 7.44 -12.44
CA PHE A 133 12.52 7.30 -12.63
C PHE A 133 12.07 5.85 -12.47
N LYS A 134 12.70 4.91 -13.20
CA LYS A 134 12.33 3.48 -13.15
C LYS A 134 12.55 2.88 -11.78
N THR A 135 13.61 3.28 -11.07
CA THR A 135 13.91 2.78 -9.73
C THR A 135 12.88 3.29 -8.72
N ALA A 136 12.59 4.60 -8.72
CA ALA A 136 11.56 5.18 -7.86
C ALA A 136 10.20 4.53 -8.09
N ASN A 137 9.84 4.34 -9.36
CA ASN A 137 8.58 3.72 -9.72
C ASN A 137 8.50 2.23 -9.37
N PHE A 138 9.59 1.48 -9.54
CA PHE A 138 9.66 0.09 -9.10
C PHE A 138 9.50 -0.03 -7.58
N VAL A 139 10.15 0.83 -6.80
CA VAL A 139 9.98 0.87 -5.34
C VAL A 139 8.55 1.23 -4.97
N GLN A 140 7.94 2.23 -5.61
CA GLN A 140 6.54 2.59 -5.41
C GLN A 140 5.61 1.39 -5.65
N LEU A 141 5.83 0.64 -6.74
CA LEU A 141 5.04 -0.53 -7.09
C LEU A 141 5.19 -1.65 -6.05
N LEU A 142 6.42 -1.94 -5.60
CA LEU A 142 6.66 -2.94 -4.55
C LEU A 142 5.98 -2.56 -3.23
N LEU A 143 6.00 -1.29 -2.85
CA LEU A 143 5.31 -0.80 -1.66
C LEU A 143 3.79 -0.91 -1.79
N ALA A 144 3.25 -0.60 -2.98
CA ALA A 144 1.82 -0.76 -3.25
C ALA A 144 1.38 -2.24 -3.19
N ILE A 145 2.19 -3.16 -3.72
CA ILE A 145 1.95 -4.62 -3.64
C ILE A 145 2.01 -5.06 -2.18
N SER A 146 3.05 -4.67 -1.45
CA SER A 146 3.24 -5.03 -0.04
C SER A 146 2.08 -4.53 0.83
N GLN A 147 1.62 -3.30 0.59
CA GLN A 147 0.47 -2.74 1.31
C GLN A 147 -0.81 -3.52 1.01
N LEU A 148 -1.08 -3.87 -0.25
CA LEU A 148 -2.24 -4.69 -0.61
C LEU A 148 -2.19 -6.07 0.05
N ILE A 149 -1.03 -6.74 0.03
CA ILE A 149 -0.84 -8.04 0.68
C ILE A 149 -1.12 -7.94 2.18
N LEU A 150 -0.61 -6.90 2.83
CA LEU A 150 -0.81 -6.68 4.26
C LEU A 150 -2.28 -6.42 4.61
N GLU A 151 -2.96 -5.59 3.81
CA GLU A 151 -4.40 -5.33 3.97
C GLU A 151 -5.23 -6.60 3.76
N CYS A 152 -4.87 -7.44 2.77
CA CYS A 152 -5.49 -8.76 2.57
C CYS A 152 -5.23 -9.72 3.73
N TYR A 153 -4.00 -9.80 4.24
CA TYR A 153 -3.65 -10.65 5.37
C TYR A 153 -4.46 -10.29 6.62
N GLU A 154 -4.61 -9.00 6.91
CA GLU A 154 -5.41 -8.50 8.03
C GLU A 154 -6.89 -8.89 7.91
N VAL A 155 -7.48 -8.72 6.73
CA VAL A 155 -8.91 -9.01 6.52
C VAL A 155 -9.20 -10.51 6.50
N TYR A 156 -8.38 -11.32 5.82
CA TYR A 156 -8.70 -12.74 5.59
C TYR A 156 -8.10 -13.69 6.61
N ILE A 157 -6.93 -13.38 7.19
CA ILE A 157 -6.22 -14.28 8.11
C ILE A 157 -6.41 -13.82 9.55
N ARG A 158 -6.17 -12.54 9.83
CA ARG A 158 -6.32 -11.99 11.19
C ARG A 158 -7.80 -11.78 11.56
N GLY A 159 -8.68 -11.67 10.57
CA GLY A 159 -10.12 -11.47 10.75
C GLY A 159 -10.47 -10.08 11.29
N ASN A 160 -9.57 -9.11 11.13
CA ASN A 160 -9.68 -7.77 11.69
C ASN A 160 -10.35 -6.78 10.72
#